data_AF-A0A540V664-F1
#
_entry.id   AF-A0A540V664-F1
#
_cell.length_a   1.000
_cell.length_b   1.000
_cell.length_c   1.000
_cell.angle_alpha   90.00
_cell.angle_beta   90.00
_cell.angle_gamma   90.00
#
_symmetry.space_group_name_H-M   'P 1'
#
loop_
_entity.id
_entity.type
_entity.pdbx_description
1 polymer ?
#
loop_
_entity_poly.entity_id
_entity_poly.type
_entity_poly.pdbx_seq_one_letter_code
_entity_poly.pdbx_strand_id
1 'polypeptide(L)' 'MELQDVLRVAGVGLIIALLHVFFDQVGKKEFTFYIFFIAYLYMAAELIRFLRLFFGEIMLFFQWLTN' A
#
# COMPACT_ATOMS: atom_id res chain seq x y z
N MET A 1 10.08 2.02 7.79
CA MET A 1 8.92 2.74 7.24
C MET A 1 8.71 3.92 8.15
N GLU A 2 8.87 5.13 7.63
CA GLU A 2 8.68 6.33 8.45
C GLU A 2 7.20 6.73 8.51
N LEU A 3 6.83 7.63 9.41
CA LEU A 3 5.47 8.18 9.51
C LEU A 3 4.98 8.70 8.14
N GLN A 4 5.89 9.30 7.36
CA GLN A 4 5.61 9.79 6.02
C GLN A 4 5.20 8.69 5.04
N ASP A 5 5.80 7.49 5.12
CA ASP A 5 5.43 6.36 4.27
C ASP A 5 4.01 5.87 4.60
N VAL A 6 3.70 5.77 5.90
CA VAL A 6 2.37 5.36 6.38
C VAL A 6 1.32 6.37 5.92
N LEU A 7 1.62 7.67 6.05
CA LEU A 7 0.72 8.74 5.62
C LEU A 7 0.50 8.72 4.10
N ARG A 8 1.54 8.40 3.32
CA ARG A 8 1.44 8.25 1.86
C ARG A 8 0.50 7.11 1.49
N VAL A 9 0.67 5.93 2.08
CA VAL A 9 -0.18 4.77 1.81
C VAL A 9 -1.65 5.06 2.16
N ALA A 10 -1.87 5.69 3.32
CA ALA A 10 -3.21 6.12 3.74
C ALA A 10 -3.83 7.14 2.77
N GLY A 11 -3.06 8.11 2.32
CA GLY A 11 -3.49 9.10 1.32
C GLY A 11 -3.85 8.48 -0.03
N VAL A 12 -3.03 7.53 -0.53
CA VAL A 12 -3.32 6.81 -1.76
C VAL A 12 -4.60 5.97 -1.62
N GLY A 13 -4.78 5.30 -0.48
CA GLY A 13 -6.02 4.56 -0.18
C GLY A 13 -7.26 5.45 -0.18
N LEU A 14 -7.17 6.66 0.38
CA LEU A 14 -8.27 7.63 0.38
C LEU A 14 -8.63 8.09 -1.04
N ILE A 15 -7.63 8.42 -1.86
CA ILE A 15 -7.85 8.82 -3.27
C ILE A 15 -8.53 7.70 -4.05
N ILE A 16 -8.07 6.47 -3.88
CA ILE A 16 -8.65 5.29 -4.54
C ILE A 16 -10.12 5.09 -4.12
N ALA A 17 -10.43 5.23 -2.82
CA ALA A 17 -11.79 5.11 -2.32
C ALA A 17 -12.72 6.19 -2.90
N LEU A 18 -12.25 7.44 -2.98
CA LEU A 18 -13.00 8.53 -3.59
C LEU A 18 -13.26 8.28 -5.09
N LEU A 19 -12.25 7.84 -5.82
CA LEU A 19 -12.41 7.49 -7.24
C LEU A 19 -13.39 6.32 -7.41
N HIS A 20 -13.30 5.30 -6.57
CA HIS A 20 -14.23 4.17 -6.60
C HIS A 20 -15.69 4.64 -6.47
N VAL A 21 -15.98 5.46 -5.45
CA VAL A 21 -17.33 6.02 -5.25
C VAL A 21 -17.76 6.88 -6.44
N PHE A 22 -16.86 7.69 -6.97
CA PHE A 22 -17.15 8.55 -8.13
C PHE A 22 -17.55 7.74 -9.36
N PHE A 23 -16.77 6.72 -9.74
CA PHE A 23 -17.05 5.91 -10.93
C PHE A 23 -18.30 5.03 -10.77
N ASP A 24 -18.59 4.58 -9.55
CA ASP A 24 -19.82 3.86 -9.25
C ASP A 24 -21.06 4.77 -9.41
N GLN A 25 -20.99 6.01 -8.90
CA GLN A 25 -22.07 6.99 -9.05
C GLN A 25 -22.29 7.45 -10.49
N VAL A 26 -21.23 7.55 -11.30
CA VAL A 26 -21.32 7.92 -12.72
C VAL A 26 -21.81 6.74 -13.59
N GLY A 27 -21.99 5.54 -13.02
CA GLY A 27 -22.47 4.35 -13.73
C GLY A 27 -21.41 3.68 -14.62
N LYS A 28 -20.15 4.10 -14.51
CA LYS A 28 -19.01 3.61 -15.30
C LYS A 28 -18.32 2.43 -14.59
N LYS A 29 -19.07 1.35 -14.36
CA LYS A 29 -18.64 0.18 -13.56
C LYS A 29 -17.37 -0.51 -14.07
N GLU A 30 -17.07 -0.40 -15.35
CA GLU A 30 -15.83 -0.96 -15.93
C GLU A 30 -14.58 -0.27 -15.37
N PHE A 31 -14.65 1.05 -15.15
CA PHE A 31 -13.55 1.83 -14.57
C PHE A 31 -13.33 1.50 -13.09
N THR A 32 -14.40 1.14 -12.38
CA THR A 32 -14.35 0.68 -11.00
C THR A 32 -13.47 -0.58 -10.85
N PHE A 33 -13.57 -1.52 -11.79
CA PHE A 33 -12.71 -2.71 -11.81
C PHE A 33 -11.23 -2.35 -12.02
N TYR A 34 -10.94 -1.49 -13.01
CA TYR A 34 -9.55 -1.08 -13.28
C TYR A 34 -8.92 -0.34 -12.08
N ILE A 35 -9.69 0.50 -11.38
CA ILE A 35 -9.22 1.19 -10.17
C ILE A 35 -8.89 0.19 -9.06
N PHE A 36 -9.77 -0.79 -8.83
CA PHE A 36 -9.50 -1.84 -7.85
C PHE A 36 -8.27 -2.66 -8.20
N PHE A 37 -8.08 -2.98 -9.48
CA PHE A 37 -6.90 -3.71 -9.93
C PHE A 37 -5.61 -2.94 -9.66
N ILE A 38 -5.58 -1.64 -10.00
CA ILE A 38 -4.43 -0.77 -9.72
C ILE A 38 -4.20 -0.62 -8.21
N ALA A 39 -5.27 -0.45 -7.43
CA ALA A 39 -5.22 -0.39 -5.98
C ALA A 39 -4.60 -1.64 -5.38
N TYR A 40 -5.02 -2.81 -5.87
CA TYR A 40 -4.49 -4.09 -5.43
C TYR A 40 -3.00 -4.23 -5.72
N LEU A 41 -2.56 -3.88 -6.95
CA LEU A 41 -1.14 -3.88 -7.30
C LEU A 41 -0.32 -2.93 -6.43
N TYR A 42 -0.86 -1.73 -6.17
CA TYR A 42 -0.22 -0.76 -5.29
C TYR A 42 -0.03 -1.32 -3.87
N MET A 43 -1.09 -1.88 -3.28
CA MET A 43 -1.04 -2.47 -1.94
C MET A 43 -0.08 -3.66 -1.87
N ALA A 44 -0.07 -4.51 -2.89
CA ALA A 44 0.87 -5.63 -2.98
C ALA A 44 2.33 -5.15 -3.00
N ALA A 45 2.62 -4.10 -3.78
CA ALA A 45 3.96 -3.52 -3.85
C ALA A 45 4.39 -2.89 -2.51
N GLU A 46 3.50 -2.16 -1.83
CA GLU A 46 3.79 -1.59 -0.51
C GLU A 46 4.02 -2.68 0.55
N LEU A 47 3.24 -3.78 0.49
CA LEU A 47 3.45 -4.93 1.37
C LEU A 47 4.83 -5.55 1.18
N ILE A 48 5.28 -5.72 -0.07
CA ILE A 48 6.62 -6.24 -0.37
C ILE A 48 7.71 -5.31 0.21
N ARG A 49 7.56 -3.99 0.07
CA ARG A 49 8.52 -3.02 0.64
C ARG A 49 8.54 -3.09 2.16
N PHE A 50 7.37 -3.16 2.79
CA PHE A 50 7.26 -3.33 4.23
C PHE A 50 7.95 -4.61 4.68
N LEU A 51 7.71 -5.72 3.98
CA LEU A 51 8.31 -7.01 4.31
C LEU A 51 9.84 -6.98 4.21
N ARG A 52 10.39 -6.30 3.18
CA ARG A 52 11.83 -6.10 3.03
C ARG A 52 12.42 -5.32 4.21
N LEU A 53 11.77 -4.24 4.62
CA LEU A 53 12.21 -3.44 5.77
C LEU A 53 12.15 -4.27 7.05
N PHE A 54 11.04 -4.97 7.28
CA PHE A 54 10.84 -5.81 8.45
C PHE A 54 11.91 -6.90 8.58
N PHE A 55 12.20 -7.63 7.50
CA PHE A 55 13.28 -8.63 7.53
C PHE A 55 14.67 -8.00 7.70
N GLY A 56 14.90 -6.78 7.19
CA GLY A 56 16.12 -6.03 7.43
C GLY A 56 16.33 -5.73 8.92
N GLU A 57 15.30 -5.22 9.60
CA GLU A 57 15.32 -4.97 11.05
C GLU A 57 15.54 -6.25 11.86
N ILE A 58 14.88 -7.35 11.48
CA ILE A 58 15.08 -8.66 12.10
C ILE A 58 16.56 -9.09 11.98
N MET A 59 17.15 -8.94 10.80
CA MET A 59 18.54 -9.34 10.58
C MET A 59 19.50 -8.48 11.41
N LEU A 60 19.27 -7.17 11.50
CA LEU A 60 20.03 -6.27 12.37
C LEU A 60 19.91 -6.68 13.84
N PHE A 61 18.71 -7.03 14.30
CA PHE A 61 18.48 -7.52 15.66
C PHE A 61 19.28 -8.79 15.96
N PHE A 62 19.26 -9.78 15.05
CA PHE A 62 20.05 -11.01 15.22
C PHE A 62 21.56 -10.77 15.19
N GLN A 63 22.04 -9.85 14.34
CA GLN A 63 23.45 -9.44 14.33
C GLN A 63 23.87 -8.80 15.66
N TRP A 64 23.02 -7.94 16.22
CA TRP A 64 23.24 -7.36 17.55
C TRP A 64 23.29 -8.44 18.64
N LEU A 65 22.38 -9.42 18.61
CA LEU A 65 22.32 -10.48 19.63
C LEU A 65 23.54 -11.41 19.62
N THR A 66 24.22 -11.55 18.47
CA THR A 66 25.33 -12.49 18.29
C THR A 66 26.70 -11.84 18.55
N ASN A 67 26.75 -10.51 18.73
CA ASN A 67 27.93 -9.76 19.18
C ASN A 67 27.90 -9.55 20.69
#